data_AF-A0AAX2ZRS2-F1
#
_entry.id   AF-A0AAX2ZRS2-F1
#
_cell.length_a   1.000
_cell.length_b   1.000
_cell.length_c   1.000
_cell.angle_alpha   90.00
_cell.angle_beta   90.00
_cell.angle_gamma   90.00
#
_symmetry.space_group_name_H-M   'P 1'
#
loop_
_entity.id
_entity.type
_entity.pdbx_description
1 polymer ?
#
loop_
_entity_poly.entity_id
_entity_poly.type
_entity_poly.pdbx_seq_one_letter_code
_entity_poly.pdbx_strand_id
1 'polypeptide(L)'
;MTTVGDADDTSEDLHLSTVEALSFATTRLRFDPFIDIDWEAPENALDVNDPRWQLRADTSPLAATDWYAEQPFQKRVDMGRWITANTFKVGIQFEMILIRGVVHYAGKLANSDSVFRYLMHEVTDECNHIQMFQEFINRNNQDVPGMRRMSRILGPLVGFLSGYLSVLLFIGVLGGEQPVHFQQTLLLRGKQCVPPLLNRILYIHLAEEARHITFADDHLAERVQYSGRWKRAVYAVMFPLFLRWLMGEIFTPPRTFAREFGVPRRTFKSAYWRSAYSSQMMAESAADARRVADRLGLRTVWSRWIWRVLGIDGRLPRYRGEPNRLFETLTVPQLVEIRTTVWVRLMAVVIMAGVALAVTPVGLRIIAAAAAGAVVWAVYHVLRERRGGVVGNQPFEWPRLFVWVAVCVVMIPIGGLIGLALVVLMILALAEFMPTL
;
A
#
# COMPACT_ATOMS: atom_id res chain seq x y z
N MET A 1 16.38 -47.99 13.09
CA MET A 1 15.24 -47.08 13.29
C MET A 1 15.70 -45.99 14.25
N THR A 2 16.49 -45.05 13.72
CA THR A 2 17.01 -43.90 14.45
C THR A 2 15.97 -42.79 14.33
N THR A 3 15.28 -42.52 15.42
CA THR A 3 14.37 -41.40 15.57
C THR A 3 15.16 -40.11 15.42
N VAL A 4 15.07 -39.48 14.25
CA VAL A 4 15.40 -38.07 14.06
C VAL A 4 14.43 -37.32 14.97
N GLY A 5 14.95 -36.70 16.03
CA GLY A 5 14.17 -35.78 16.83
C GLY A 5 13.90 -34.55 15.97
N ASP A 6 12.63 -34.31 15.64
CA ASP A 6 12.11 -33.01 15.22
C ASP A 6 12.28 -32.02 16.39
N ALA A 7 13.52 -31.61 16.64
CA ALA A 7 13.89 -30.67 17.67
C ALA A 7 13.69 -29.24 17.14
N ASP A 8 12.56 -28.65 17.52
CA ASP A 8 12.44 -27.27 18.05
C ASP A 8 13.50 -26.26 17.55
N ASP A 9 13.50 -25.94 16.24
CA ASP A 9 14.29 -24.81 15.74
C ASP A 9 13.82 -23.53 16.45
N THR A 10 14.75 -22.80 17.07
CA THR A 10 14.40 -21.50 17.64
C THR A 10 14.06 -20.49 16.54
N SER A 11 13.30 -19.44 16.85
CA SER A 11 13.01 -18.38 15.88
C SER A 11 14.28 -17.79 15.24
N GLU A 12 15.37 -17.74 16.01
CA GLU A 12 16.67 -17.24 15.56
C GLU A 12 17.31 -18.21 14.55
N ASP A 13 17.25 -19.52 14.78
CA ASP A 13 17.77 -20.54 13.85
C ASP A 13 17.00 -20.54 12.51
N LEU A 14 15.68 -20.35 12.56
CA LEU A 14 14.84 -20.19 11.37
C LEU A 14 15.16 -18.89 10.60
N HIS A 15 15.45 -17.80 11.32
CA HIS A 15 15.88 -16.55 10.70
C HIS A 15 17.21 -16.73 9.96
N LEU A 16 18.22 -17.29 10.63
CA LEU A 16 19.55 -17.48 10.05
C LEU A 16 19.53 -18.42 8.84
N SER A 17 18.78 -19.52 8.90
CA SER A 17 18.62 -20.43 7.76
C SER A 17 17.92 -19.74 6.57
N THR A 18 16.95 -18.87 6.83
CA THR A 18 16.31 -18.04 5.78
C THR A 18 17.32 -17.09 5.15
N VAL A 19 18.13 -16.40 5.94
CA VAL A 19 19.18 -15.48 5.47
C VAL A 19 20.23 -16.20 4.61
N GLU A 20 20.64 -17.40 5.01
CA GLU A 20 21.57 -18.22 4.24
C GLU A 20 20.98 -18.69 2.92
N ALA A 21 19.72 -19.16 2.93
CA ALA A 21 19.01 -19.58 1.72
C ALA A 21 18.86 -18.42 0.73
N LEU A 22 18.53 -17.22 1.21
CA LEU A 22 18.46 -16.01 0.38
C LEU A 22 19.83 -15.63 -0.18
N SER A 23 20.89 -15.71 0.64
CA SER A 23 22.26 -15.45 0.18
C SER A 23 22.69 -16.43 -0.92
N PHE A 24 22.33 -17.71 -0.79
CA PHE A 24 22.59 -18.71 -1.83
C PHE A 24 21.75 -18.49 -3.09
N ALA A 25 20.50 -18.06 -2.93
CA ALA A 25 19.64 -17.71 -4.06
C ALA A 25 20.23 -16.54 -4.86
N THR A 26 20.71 -15.49 -4.19
CA THR A 26 21.31 -14.31 -4.86
C THR A 26 22.57 -14.69 -5.65
N THR A 27 23.45 -15.55 -5.13
CA THR A 27 24.64 -15.96 -5.90
C THR A 27 24.31 -16.75 -7.17
N ARG A 28 23.18 -17.46 -7.17
CA ARG A 28 22.73 -18.30 -8.29
C ARG A 28 21.87 -17.56 -9.31
N LEU A 29 21.12 -16.55 -8.87
CA LEU A 29 20.15 -15.78 -9.63
C LEU A 29 20.43 -14.28 -9.52
N ARG A 30 21.66 -13.90 -9.91
CA ARG A 30 22.10 -12.50 -10.03
C ARG A 30 21.95 -12.02 -11.46
N PHE A 31 21.66 -10.75 -11.64
CA PHE A 31 21.72 -10.08 -12.93
C PHE A 31 22.81 -8.99 -12.94
N ASP A 32 23.51 -8.88 -14.05
CA ASP A 32 24.35 -7.73 -14.37
C ASP A 32 23.67 -6.93 -15.49
N PRO A 33 23.35 -5.64 -15.25
CA PRO A 33 22.55 -4.87 -16.19
C PRO A 33 23.25 -4.65 -17.53
N PHE A 34 24.57 -4.77 -17.62
CA PHE A 34 25.32 -4.59 -18.88
C PHE A 34 25.68 -5.91 -19.57
N ILE A 35 25.36 -7.05 -18.94
CA ILE A 35 25.51 -8.39 -19.54
C ILE A 35 24.14 -8.96 -19.91
N ASP A 36 23.15 -8.83 -19.01
CA ASP A 36 21.84 -9.47 -19.13
C ASP A 36 20.80 -8.64 -19.89
N ILE A 37 21.14 -7.42 -20.29
CA ILE A 37 20.33 -6.55 -21.13
C ILE A 37 21.13 -6.22 -22.38
N ASP A 38 20.62 -6.66 -23.53
CA ASP A 38 21.14 -6.20 -24.82
C ASP A 38 20.59 -4.81 -25.13
N TRP A 39 21.27 -3.80 -24.63
CA TRP A 39 20.86 -2.41 -24.76
C TRP A 39 20.85 -1.89 -26.20
N GLU A 40 21.60 -2.54 -27.10
CA GLU A 40 21.75 -2.13 -28.50
C GLU A 40 20.82 -2.90 -29.44
N ALA A 41 20.06 -3.88 -28.92
CA ALA A 41 19.06 -4.61 -29.68
C ALA A 41 18.03 -3.63 -30.30
N PRO A 42 17.72 -3.73 -31.61
CA PRO A 42 16.79 -2.82 -32.27
C PRO A 42 15.41 -2.71 -31.61
N GLU A 43 14.90 -3.79 -31.04
CA GLU A 43 13.63 -3.83 -30.30
C GLU A 43 13.68 -3.08 -28.96
N ASN A 44 14.87 -2.84 -28.41
CA ASN A 44 15.08 -2.10 -27.17
C ASN A 44 15.27 -0.59 -27.40
N ALA A 45 15.27 -0.14 -28.65
CA ALA A 45 15.27 1.27 -28.98
C ALA A 45 14.05 1.99 -28.38
N LEU A 46 14.30 3.08 -27.65
CA LEU A 46 13.26 3.88 -27.01
C LEU A 46 12.70 4.91 -28.01
N ASP A 47 11.91 4.44 -28.98
CA ASP A 47 11.25 5.31 -29.95
C ASP A 47 10.34 6.34 -29.25
N VAL A 48 10.55 7.61 -29.58
CA VAL A 48 9.83 8.77 -29.04
C VAL A 48 8.37 8.83 -29.49
N ASN A 49 8.00 8.05 -30.51
CA ASN A 49 6.66 7.95 -31.05
C ASN A 49 5.96 6.62 -30.71
N ASP A 50 6.60 5.77 -29.89
CA ASP A 50 6.03 4.46 -29.55
C ASP A 50 4.70 4.62 -28.78
N PRO A 51 3.57 4.11 -29.31
CA PRO A 51 2.27 4.23 -28.66
C PRO A 51 2.21 3.53 -27.29
N ARG A 52 3.13 2.59 -26.99
CA ARG A 52 3.25 1.89 -25.71
C ARG A 52 3.66 2.81 -24.56
N TRP A 53 4.13 4.02 -24.84
CA TRP A 53 4.39 5.02 -23.80
C TRP A 53 3.12 5.64 -23.21
N GLN A 54 1.98 5.58 -23.89
CA GLN A 54 0.76 6.17 -23.37
C GLN A 54 0.42 5.57 -22.00
N LEU A 55 0.18 6.46 -21.03
CA LEU A 55 -0.29 6.07 -19.70
C LEU A 55 -1.61 5.31 -19.81
N ARG A 56 -1.75 4.27 -19.00
CA ARG A 56 -2.97 3.46 -18.90
C ARG A 56 -3.68 3.73 -17.60
N ALA A 57 -5.02 3.67 -17.63
CA ALA A 57 -5.83 3.94 -16.46
C ALA A 57 -5.49 3.01 -15.29
N ASP A 58 -5.23 1.72 -15.56
CA ASP A 58 -4.93 0.68 -14.57
C ASP A 58 -3.58 0.83 -13.86
N THR A 59 -2.66 1.65 -14.40
CA THR A 59 -1.33 1.88 -13.81
C THR A 59 -1.04 3.33 -13.47
N SER A 60 -1.84 4.28 -13.96
CA SER A 60 -1.64 5.72 -13.76
C SER A 60 -2.95 6.44 -13.47
N PRO A 61 -3.08 7.14 -12.31
CA PRO A 61 -4.29 7.89 -12.00
C PRO A 61 -4.59 9.04 -12.97
N LEU A 62 -3.55 9.59 -13.61
CA LEU A 62 -3.73 10.67 -14.58
C LEU A 62 -4.43 10.19 -15.84
N ALA A 63 -4.17 8.95 -16.25
CA ALA A 63 -4.79 8.34 -17.43
C ALA A 63 -6.30 8.11 -17.25
N ALA A 64 -6.79 8.05 -16.00
CA ALA A 64 -8.20 7.94 -15.67
C ALA A 64 -8.95 9.29 -15.70
N THR A 65 -8.36 10.36 -16.26
CA THR A 65 -8.98 11.69 -16.32
C THR A 65 -9.36 12.09 -17.74
N ASP A 66 -10.50 12.78 -17.88
CA ASP A 66 -10.96 13.32 -19.19
C ASP A 66 -9.93 14.26 -19.80
N TRP A 67 -9.29 15.09 -18.96
CA TRP A 67 -8.23 15.99 -19.39
C TRP A 67 -7.09 15.26 -20.10
N TYR A 68 -6.68 14.09 -19.61
CA TYR A 68 -5.64 13.30 -20.25
C TYR A 68 -6.12 12.72 -21.59
N ALA A 69 -7.37 12.22 -21.65
CA ALA A 69 -7.96 11.68 -22.87
C ALA A 69 -8.04 12.72 -24.00
N GLU A 70 -8.28 13.99 -23.65
CA GLU A 70 -8.34 15.13 -24.58
C GLU A 70 -6.96 15.58 -25.10
N GLN A 71 -5.85 15.14 -24.50
CA GLN A 71 -4.52 15.56 -24.95
C GLN A 71 -4.15 14.93 -26.30
N PRO A 72 -3.38 15.63 -27.16
CA PRO A 72 -2.83 15.04 -28.38
C PRO A 72 -2.01 13.78 -28.10
N PHE A 73 -2.00 12.84 -29.06
CA PHE A 73 -1.27 11.57 -28.94
C PHE A 73 0.19 11.78 -28.50
N GLN A 74 0.92 12.67 -29.17
CA GLN A 74 2.33 12.90 -28.84
C GLN A 74 2.51 13.40 -27.41
N LYS A 75 1.64 14.30 -26.95
CA LYS A 75 1.69 14.81 -25.58
C LYS A 75 1.45 13.71 -24.54
N ARG A 76 0.59 12.72 -24.85
CA ARG A 76 0.35 11.56 -23.99
C ARG A 76 1.57 10.62 -23.94
N VAL A 77 2.23 10.41 -25.08
CA VAL A 77 3.48 9.66 -25.18
C VAL A 77 4.59 10.35 -24.39
N ASP A 78 4.78 11.65 -24.58
CA ASP A 78 5.81 12.43 -23.87
C ASP A 78 5.59 12.41 -22.35
N MET A 79 4.34 12.53 -21.88
CA MET A 79 4.02 12.39 -20.45
C MET A 79 4.41 11.01 -19.90
N GLY A 80 4.17 9.95 -20.66
CA GLY A 80 4.51 8.59 -20.26
C GLY A 80 6.01 8.34 -20.17
N ARG A 81 6.76 8.82 -21.18
CA ARG A 81 8.23 8.79 -21.19
C ARG A 81 8.81 9.54 -20.00
N TRP A 82 8.29 10.74 -19.73
CA TRP A 82 8.74 11.58 -18.63
C TRP A 82 8.43 10.93 -17.27
N ILE A 83 7.20 10.45 -17.05
CA ILE A 83 6.82 9.80 -15.79
C ILE A 83 7.66 8.55 -15.54
N THR A 84 7.91 7.75 -16.57
CA THR A 84 8.74 6.54 -16.45
C THR A 84 10.17 6.91 -16.06
N ALA A 85 10.80 7.86 -16.76
CA ALA A 85 12.14 8.33 -16.39
C ALA A 85 12.18 8.89 -14.95
N ASN A 86 11.20 9.70 -14.57
CA ASN A 86 11.17 10.26 -13.22
C ASN A 86 10.98 9.17 -12.15
N THR A 87 10.20 8.13 -12.44
CA THR A 87 10.02 6.98 -11.53
C THR A 87 11.34 6.25 -11.31
N PHE A 88 12.10 5.98 -12.37
CA PHE A 88 13.45 5.41 -12.22
C PHE A 88 14.42 6.36 -11.54
N LYS A 89 14.30 7.68 -11.73
CA LYS A 89 15.13 8.64 -11.00
C LYS A 89 14.82 8.66 -9.51
N VAL A 90 13.54 8.48 -9.14
CA VAL A 90 13.12 8.26 -7.74
C VAL A 90 13.73 6.96 -7.21
N GLY A 91 13.68 5.86 -7.97
CA GLY A 91 14.31 4.58 -7.63
C GLY A 91 15.79 4.74 -7.31
N ILE A 92 16.57 5.33 -8.22
CA ILE A 92 18.01 5.63 -8.00
C ILE A 92 18.23 6.37 -6.68
N GLN A 93 17.44 7.42 -6.41
CA GLN A 93 17.60 8.22 -5.20
C GLN A 93 17.19 7.45 -3.95
N PHE A 94 16.19 6.58 -4.04
CA PHE A 94 15.76 5.67 -2.98
C PHE A 94 16.86 4.65 -2.67
N GLU A 95 17.40 3.95 -3.67
CA GLU A 95 18.48 2.97 -3.47
C GLU A 95 19.72 3.60 -2.85
N MET A 96 20.09 4.82 -3.28
CA MET A 96 21.18 5.54 -2.64
C MET A 96 20.90 5.84 -1.15
N ILE A 97 19.65 6.08 -0.75
CA ILE A 97 19.28 6.29 0.66
C ILE A 97 19.34 4.96 1.41
N LEU A 98 18.84 3.88 0.82
CA LEU A 98 18.89 2.53 1.40
C LEU A 98 20.31 2.06 1.62
N ILE A 99 21.16 2.10 0.58
CA ILE A 99 22.56 1.69 0.65
C ILE A 99 23.29 2.42 1.79
N ARG A 100 23.06 3.73 1.97
CA ARG A 100 23.66 4.49 3.09
C ARG A 100 23.25 3.92 4.45
N GLY A 101 21.98 3.58 4.61
CA GLY A 101 21.46 2.99 5.85
C GLY A 101 21.96 1.57 6.07
N VAL A 102 21.91 0.73 5.04
CA VAL A 102 22.33 -0.67 5.06
C VAL A 102 23.82 -0.80 5.35
N VAL A 103 24.68 -0.06 4.63
CA VAL A 103 26.13 -0.09 4.87
C VAL A 103 26.47 0.37 6.29
N HIS A 104 25.80 1.41 6.78
CA HIS A 104 26.02 1.89 8.14
C HIS A 104 25.55 0.89 9.20
N TYR A 105 24.44 0.18 8.95
CA TYR A 105 23.95 -0.88 9.82
C TYR A 105 24.88 -2.12 9.79
N ALA A 106 25.28 -2.56 8.59
CA ALA A 106 26.15 -3.71 8.38
C ALA A 106 27.52 -3.54 9.05
N GLY A 107 28.07 -2.33 9.09
CA GLY A 107 29.35 -2.04 9.75
C GLY A 107 29.37 -2.29 11.27
N LYS A 108 28.22 -2.58 11.90
CA LYS A 108 28.11 -2.91 13.33
C LYS A 108 27.96 -4.42 13.59
N LEU A 109 27.81 -5.22 12.53
CA LEU A 109 27.62 -6.67 12.65
C LEU A 109 28.97 -7.35 12.93
N ALA A 110 28.91 -8.52 13.58
CA ALA A 110 30.09 -9.26 13.96
C ALA A 110 30.76 -9.94 12.75
N ASN A 111 32.02 -10.34 12.91
CA ASN A 111 32.67 -11.23 11.95
C ASN A 111 31.87 -12.54 11.83
N SER A 112 31.71 -13.04 10.61
CA SER A 112 30.93 -14.25 10.28
C SER A 112 29.41 -14.15 10.46
N ASP A 113 28.85 -12.96 10.66
CA ASP A 113 27.40 -12.76 10.68
C ASP A 113 26.81 -13.01 9.27
N SER A 114 25.86 -13.94 9.15
CA SER A 114 25.22 -14.28 7.88
C SER A 114 24.38 -13.12 7.33
N VAL A 115 23.83 -12.27 8.21
CA VAL A 115 23.11 -11.05 7.85
C VAL A 115 24.04 -10.08 7.14
N PHE A 116 25.29 -9.93 7.61
CA PHE A 116 26.28 -9.08 6.94
C PHE A 116 26.48 -9.50 5.48
N ARG A 117 26.69 -10.80 5.24
CA ARG A 117 26.88 -11.34 3.89
C ARG A 117 25.66 -11.06 3.01
N TYR A 118 24.46 -11.33 3.50
CA TYR A 118 23.24 -11.06 2.73
C TYR A 118 23.09 -9.58 2.39
N LEU A 119 23.31 -8.68 3.35
CA LEU A 119 23.22 -7.24 3.13
C LEU A 119 24.22 -6.75 2.06
N MET A 120 25.40 -7.35 1.96
CA MET A 120 26.36 -7.00 0.91
C MET A 120 25.95 -7.55 -0.46
N HIS A 121 25.21 -8.66 -0.51
CA HIS A 121 24.56 -9.10 -1.74
C HIS A 121 23.48 -8.10 -2.17
N GLU A 122 22.59 -7.69 -1.25
CA GLU A 122 21.55 -6.68 -1.51
C GLU A 122 22.18 -5.36 -1.99
N VAL A 123 23.23 -4.85 -1.34
CA VAL A 123 23.95 -3.64 -1.80
C VAL A 123 24.54 -3.80 -3.20
N THR A 124 24.93 -5.01 -3.60
CA THR A 124 25.43 -5.28 -4.95
C THR A 124 24.30 -5.23 -5.97
N ASP A 125 23.17 -5.89 -5.70
CA ASP A 125 21.96 -5.87 -6.53
C ASP A 125 21.46 -4.41 -6.66
N GLU A 126 21.45 -3.62 -5.58
CA GLU A 126 21.05 -2.20 -5.63
C GLU A 126 22.01 -1.30 -6.43
N CYS A 127 23.31 -1.57 -6.38
CA CYS A 127 24.27 -0.89 -7.26
C CYS A 127 23.97 -1.18 -8.74
N ASN A 128 23.55 -2.41 -9.06
CA ASN A 128 23.14 -2.81 -10.40
C ASN A 128 21.83 -2.13 -10.81
N HIS A 129 20.83 -2.05 -9.91
CA HIS A 129 19.58 -1.32 -10.13
C HIS A 129 19.84 0.16 -10.46
N ILE A 130 20.68 0.83 -9.67
CA ILE A 130 21.05 2.24 -9.90
C ILE A 130 21.64 2.44 -11.30
N GLN A 131 22.57 1.59 -11.70
CA GLN A 131 23.21 1.66 -13.02
C GLN A 131 22.20 1.41 -14.14
N MET A 132 21.39 0.35 -14.02
CA MET A 132 20.33 -0.01 -14.96
C MET A 132 19.34 1.15 -15.17
N PHE A 133 18.86 1.74 -14.09
CA PHE A 133 17.93 2.86 -14.14
C PHE A 133 18.56 4.12 -14.70
N GLN A 134 19.80 4.42 -14.34
CA GLN A 134 20.50 5.59 -14.87
C GLN A 134 20.72 5.45 -16.37
N GLU A 135 21.04 4.25 -16.83
CA GLU A 135 21.28 3.98 -18.22
C GLU A 135 20.00 4.04 -19.07
N PHE A 136 18.87 3.56 -18.54
CA PHE A 136 17.58 3.81 -19.16
C PHE A 136 17.26 5.30 -19.28
N ILE A 137 17.53 6.09 -18.23
CA ILE A 137 17.26 7.55 -18.24
C ILE A 137 18.12 8.24 -19.30
N ASN A 138 19.39 7.85 -19.42
CA ASN A 138 20.29 8.37 -20.46
C ASN A 138 19.72 8.12 -21.85
N ARG A 139 19.31 6.88 -22.15
CA ARG A 139 18.71 6.50 -23.44
C ARG A 139 17.36 7.17 -23.70
N ASN A 140 16.54 7.31 -22.66
CA ASN A 140 15.24 7.98 -22.78
C ASN A 140 15.40 9.50 -22.95
N ASN A 141 16.56 10.06 -22.65
CA ASN A 141 16.91 11.47 -22.86
C ASN A 141 15.86 12.44 -22.24
N GLN A 142 15.45 12.16 -21.00
CA GLN A 142 14.54 13.01 -20.23
C GLN A 142 15.29 13.65 -19.06
N ASP A 143 15.20 14.96 -18.90
CA ASP A 143 15.71 15.65 -17.72
C ASP A 143 14.65 15.66 -16.60
N VAL A 144 14.79 14.73 -15.66
CA VAL A 144 13.83 14.51 -14.58
C VAL A 144 14.45 14.73 -13.21
N PRO A 145 13.76 15.40 -12.27
CA PRO A 145 14.34 15.71 -10.97
C PRO A 145 14.37 14.51 -10.00
N GLY A 146 13.53 13.49 -10.24
CA GLY A 146 13.30 12.38 -9.32
C GLY A 146 12.37 12.76 -8.16
N MET A 147 12.80 12.45 -6.94
CA MET A 147 12.11 12.77 -5.69
C MET A 147 11.83 14.26 -5.54
N ARG A 148 10.84 14.60 -4.73
CA ARG A 148 10.51 15.96 -4.36
C ARG A 148 11.71 16.65 -3.70
N ARG A 149 11.79 17.97 -3.87
CA ARG A 149 12.93 18.80 -3.43
C ARG A 149 13.35 18.53 -1.98
N MET A 150 12.40 18.47 -1.04
CA MET A 150 12.72 18.24 0.37
C MET A 150 13.27 16.84 0.62
N SER A 151 12.68 15.83 -0.03
CA SER A 151 13.12 14.43 0.08
C SER A 151 14.54 14.25 -0.49
N ARG A 152 14.91 14.96 -1.57
CA ARG A 152 16.29 14.97 -2.08
C ARG A 152 17.30 15.60 -1.13
N ILE A 153 16.90 16.67 -0.43
CA ILE A 153 17.77 17.40 0.50
C ILE A 153 17.95 16.60 1.80
N LEU A 154 16.86 16.06 2.34
CA LEU A 154 16.86 15.37 3.63
C LEU A 154 17.18 13.87 3.51
N GLY A 155 16.99 13.28 2.33
CA GLY A 155 17.19 11.85 2.07
C GLY A 155 18.55 11.32 2.53
N PRO A 156 19.68 11.97 2.19
CA PRO A 156 21.00 11.52 2.67
C PRO A 156 21.11 11.47 4.20
N LEU A 157 20.53 12.46 4.90
CA LEU A 157 20.49 12.48 6.36
C LEU A 157 19.61 11.37 6.93
N VAL A 158 18.44 11.13 6.31
CA VAL A 158 17.54 10.03 6.70
C VAL A 158 18.25 8.68 6.53
N GLY A 159 18.95 8.45 5.42
CA GLY A 159 19.72 7.23 5.19
C GLY A 159 20.84 7.02 6.21
N PHE A 160 21.55 8.09 6.58
CA PHE A 160 22.56 8.00 7.64
C PHE A 160 21.96 7.65 9.00
N LEU A 161 20.88 8.33 9.41
CA LEU A 161 20.24 8.10 10.70
C LEU A 161 19.55 6.73 10.79
N SER A 162 18.98 6.24 9.69
CA SER A 162 18.27 4.96 9.66
C SER A 162 19.20 3.78 9.96
N GLY A 163 20.48 3.84 9.59
CA GLY A 163 21.47 2.81 9.95
C GLY A 163 21.72 2.66 11.47
N TYR A 164 21.34 3.64 12.29
CA TYR A 164 21.33 3.50 13.77
C TYR A 164 20.01 2.95 14.31
N LEU A 165 18.96 3.01 13.52
CA LEU A 165 17.59 2.66 13.87
C LEU A 165 17.13 1.49 13.00
N SER A 166 17.77 0.32 13.14
CA SER A 166 17.60 -0.83 12.22
C SER A 166 16.15 -1.20 11.92
N VAL A 167 15.28 -1.23 12.93
CA VAL A 167 13.84 -1.50 12.72
C VAL A 167 13.18 -0.45 11.82
N LEU A 168 13.50 0.84 12.00
CA LEU A 168 12.98 1.92 11.16
C LEU A 168 13.62 1.91 9.76
N LEU A 169 14.88 1.47 9.63
CA LEU A 169 15.53 1.22 8.35
C LEU A 169 14.73 0.18 7.55
N PHE A 170 14.48 -1.01 8.11
CA PHE A 170 13.77 -2.08 7.39
C PHE A 170 12.27 -1.80 7.18
N ILE A 171 11.64 -0.99 8.03
CA ILE A 171 10.33 -0.40 7.73
C ILE A 171 10.41 0.52 6.51
N GLY A 172 11.47 1.31 6.39
CA GLY A 172 11.72 2.19 5.23
C GLY A 172 11.99 1.38 3.94
N VAL A 173 12.79 0.33 4.03
CA VAL A 173 13.06 -0.65 2.95
C VAL A 173 11.74 -1.21 2.44
N LEU A 174 10.96 -1.89 3.28
CA LEU A 174 9.64 -2.41 2.91
C LEU A 174 8.68 -1.34 2.37
N GLY A 175 8.73 -0.14 2.96
CA GLY A 175 7.89 1.00 2.57
C GLY A 175 8.20 1.55 1.17
N GLY A 176 9.40 1.32 0.63
CA GLY A 176 9.75 1.69 -0.73
C GLY A 176 9.66 0.51 -1.71
N GLU A 177 10.16 -0.66 -1.32
CA GLU A 177 10.19 -1.85 -2.18
C GLU A 177 8.81 -2.42 -2.47
N GLN A 178 7.93 -2.57 -1.47
CA GLN A 178 6.63 -3.20 -1.70
C GLN A 178 5.69 -2.39 -2.60
N PRO A 179 5.58 -1.05 -2.45
CA PRO A 179 4.80 -0.26 -3.40
C PRO A 179 5.37 -0.25 -4.82
N VAL A 180 6.70 -0.25 -4.97
CA VAL A 180 7.36 -0.40 -6.27
C VAL A 180 7.02 -1.78 -6.85
N HIS A 181 7.16 -2.85 -6.07
CA HIS A 181 6.83 -4.21 -6.48
C HIS A 181 5.39 -4.32 -6.98
N PHE A 182 4.42 -3.68 -6.30
CA PHE A 182 3.04 -3.59 -6.77
C PHE A 182 2.94 -2.90 -8.14
N GLN A 183 3.53 -1.71 -8.29
CA GLN A 183 3.49 -0.95 -9.54
C GLN A 183 4.11 -1.72 -10.71
N GLN A 184 5.27 -2.33 -10.50
CA GLN A 184 5.99 -3.09 -11.52
C GLN A 184 5.25 -4.39 -11.89
N THR A 185 4.64 -5.05 -10.90
CA THR A 185 3.77 -6.22 -11.16
C THR A 185 2.59 -5.86 -12.05
N LEU A 186 1.94 -4.72 -11.84
CA LEU A 186 0.85 -4.26 -12.71
C LEU A 186 1.32 -4.01 -14.15
N LEU A 187 2.48 -3.37 -14.32
CA LEU A 187 3.07 -3.13 -15.64
C LEU A 187 3.42 -4.44 -16.36
N LEU A 188 4.00 -5.42 -15.65
CA LEU A 188 4.38 -6.71 -16.21
C LEU A 188 3.18 -7.61 -16.55
N ARG A 189 2.06 -7.51 -15.82
CA ARG A 189 0.80 -8.17 -16.24
C ARG A 189 0.34 -7.67 -17.60
N GLY A 190 0.60 -6.40 -17.90
CA GLY A 190 0.35 -5.75 -19.18
C GLY A 190 1.54 -5.75 -20.14
N LYS A 191 2.48 -6.70 -20.05
CA LYS A 191 3.79 -6.67 -20.75
C LYS A 191 3.76 -6.38 -22.25
N GLN A 192 2.67 -6.72 -22.95
CA GLN A 192 2.52 -6.45 -24.39
C GLN A 192 2.36 -4.95 -24.71
N CYS A 193 1.94 -4.15 -23.72
CA CYS A 193 1.65 -2.73 -23.87
C CYS A 193 2.75 -1.83 -23.29
N VAL A 194 3.93 -2.37 -23.00
CA VAL A 194 5.10 -1.61 -22.52
C VAL A 194 6.27 -1.81 -23.49
N PRO A 195 7.17 -0.82 -23.62
CA PRO A 195 8.38 -0.96 -24.44
C PRO A 195 9.23 -2.17 -24.01
N PRO A 196 9.86 -2.91 -24.93
CA PRO A 196 10.59 -4.16 -24.61
C PRO A 196 11.73 -3.96 -23.59
N LEU A 197 12.50 -2.88 -23.74
CA LEU A 197 13.57 -2.53 -22.81
C LEU A 197 13.02 -2.28 -21.39
N LEU A 198 11.91 -1.53 -21.29
CA LEU A 198 11.25 -1.28 -20.02
C LEU A 198 10.78 -2.60 -19.38
N ASN A 199 10.16 -3.49 -20.17
CA ASN A 199 9.72 -4.81 -19.70
C ASN A 199 10.88 -5.64 -19.14
N ARG A 200 12.05 -5.65 -19.82
CA ARG A 200 13.24 -6.37 -19.37
C ARG A 200 13.78 -5.83 -18.05
N ILE A 201 13.90 -4.51 -17.93
CA ILE A 201 14.35 -3.83 -16.70
C ILE A 201 13.42 -4.15 -15.53
N LEU A 202 12.10 -4.02 -15.75
CA LEU A 202 11.11 -4.31 -14.72
C LEU A 202 11.13 -5.77 -14.28
N TYR A 203 11.37 -6.70 -15.22
CA TYR A 203 11.48 -8.13 -14.92
C TYR A 203 12.69 -8.43 -14.01
N ILE A 204 13.87 -7.88 -14.36
CA ILE A 204 15.09 -8.07 -13.58
C ILE A 204 14.89 -7.51 -12.17
N HIS A 205 14.51 -6.24 -12.08
CA HIS A 205 14.28 -5.58 -10.79
C HIS A 205 13.27 -6.32 -9.93
N LEU A 206 12.10 -6.70 -10.48
CA LEU A 206 11.07 -7.41 -9.70
C LEU A 206 11.57 -8.75 -9.15
N ALA A 207 12.42 -9.47 -9.89
CA ALA A 207 12.96 -10.75 -9.47
C ALA A 207 13.98 -10.64 -8.33
N GLU A 208 14.79 -9.59 -8.33
CA GLU A 208 15.79 -9.30 -7.28
C GLU A 208 15.10 -8.73 -6.03
N GLU A 209 14.24 -7.74 -6.19
CA GLU A 209 13.43 -7.14 -5.10
C GLU A 209 12.56 -8.15 -4.34
N ALA A 210 12.11 -9.22 -5.01
CA ALA A 210 11.36 -10.27 -4.33
C ALA A 210 12.18 -10.94 -3.21
N ARG A 211 13.52 -10.98 -3.31
CA ARG A 211 14.41 -11.47 -2.25
C ARG A 211 14.60 -10.42 -1.16
N HIS A 212 14.85 -9.16 -1.52
CA HIS A 212 15.02 -8.04 -0.59
C HIS A 212 13.80 -7.89 0.33
N ILE A 213 12.60 -7.89 -0.24
CA ILE A 213 11.34 -7.87 0.52
C ILE A 213 11.22 -9.08 1.46
N THR A 214 11.65 -10.27 1.02
CA THR A 214 11.57 -11.49 1.84
C THR A 214 12.51 -11.38 3.05
N PHE A 215 13.75 -10.95 2.83
CA PHE A 215 14.70 -10.70 3.91
C PHE A 215 14.20 -9.61 4.85
N ALA A 216 13.75 -8.47 4.34
CA ALA A 216 13.30 -7.36 5.17
C ALA A 216 12.06 -7.74 6.01
N ASP A 217 11.12 -8.52 5.46
CA ASP A 217 9.95 -9.01 6.20
C ASP A 217 10.33 -9.97 7.34
N ASP A 218 11.27 -10.89 7.08
CA ASP A 218 11.76 -11.87 8.04
C ASP A 218 12.62 -11.21 9.14
N HIS A 219 13.61 -10.41 8.72
CA HIS A 219 14.49 -9.68 9.63
C HIS A 219 13.73 -8.68 10.51
N LEU A 220 12.69 -8.02 9.97
CA LEU A 220 11.84 -7.13 10.76
C LEU A 220 11.04 -7.92 11.81
N ALA A 221 10.54 -9.12 11.49
CA ALA A 221 9.87 -9.98 12.46
C ALA A 221 10.81 -10.35 13.61
N GLU A 222 12.03 -10.78 13.29
CA GLU A 222 13.05 -11.14 14.27
C GLU A 222 13.41 -9.95 15.19
N ARG A 223 13.58 -8.75 14.64
CA ARG A 223 13.91 -7.56 15.45
C ARG A 223 12.74 -7.02 16.27
N VAL A 224 11.51 -7.10 15.74
CA VAL A 224 10.32 -6.52 16.38
C VAL A 224 9.80 -7.39 17.53
N GLN A 225 10.04 -8.71 17.52
CA GLN A 225 9.62 -9.59 18.62
C GLN A 225 10.35 -9.28 19.94
N TYR A 226 11.64 -8.94 19.90
CA TYR A 226 12.41 -8.54 21.09
C TYR A 226 12.25 -7.06 21.46
N SER A 227 11.39 -6.31 20.77
CA SER A 227 11.20 -4.88 21.03
C SER A 227 10.23 -4.64 22.18
N GLY A 228 10.64 -3.82 23.16
CA GLY A 228 9.77 -3.39 24.25
C GLY A 228 8.54 -2.58 23.78
N ARG A 229 7.51 -2.52 24.64
CA ARG A 229 6.19 -1.92 24.34
C ARG A 229 6.27 -0.49 23.79
N TRP A 230 7.18 0.33 24.31
CA TRP A 230 7.37 1.71 23.85
C TRP A 230 7.94 1.80 22.44
N LYS A 231 8.97 1.01 22.14
CA LYS A 231 9.55 0.93 20.79
C LYS A 231 8.49 0.45 19.79
N ARG A 232 7.73 -0.57 20.14
CA ARG A 232 6.61 -1.08 19.32
C ARG A 232 5.54 -0.02 19.07
N ALA A 233 5.19 0.80 20.06
CA ALA A 233 4.26 1.91 19.88
C ALA A 233 4.81 2.96 18.90
N VAL A 234 6.11 3.28 18.99
CA VAL A 234 6.77 4.17 18.01
C VAL A 234 6.73 3.56 16.61
N TYR A 235 7.06 2.27 16.45
CA TYR A 235 7.01 1.60 15.15
C TYR A 235 5.59 1.56 14.57
N ALA A 236 4.57 1.34 15.40
CA ALA A 236 3.16 1.37 15.00
C ALA A 236 2.71 2.74 14.44
N VAL A 237 3.36 3.83 14.85
CA VAL A 237 3.14 5.18 14.31
C VAL A 237 4.01 5.44 13.08
N MET A 238 5.30 5.12 13.17
CA MET A 238 6.27 5.45 12.13
C MET A 238 6.08 4.65 10.84
N PHE A 239 5.66 3.38 10.95
CA PHE A 239 5.43 2.51 9.79
C PHE A 239 4.45 3.13 8.78
N PRO A 240 3.19 3.42 9.12
CA PRO A 240 2.26 4.00 8.16
C PRO A 240 2.69 5.39 7.66
N LEU A 241 3.42 6.17 8.47
CA LEU A 241 3.92 7.49 8.07
C LEU A 241 5.02 7.38 7.00
N PHE A 242 6.01 6.51 7.21
CA PHE A 242 7.08 6.27 6.23
C PHE A 242 6.54 5.66 4.95
N LEU A 243 5.68 4.64 5.06
CA LEU A 243 5.01 4.03 3.92
C LEU A 243 4.26 5.10 3.10
N ARG A 244 3.40 5.91 3.74
CA ARG A 244 2.62 6.93 3.03
C ARG A 244 3.49 8.00 2.37
N TRP A 245 4.61 8.36 3.02
CA TRP A 245 5.56 9.32 2.47
C TRP A 245 6.25 8.77 1.22
N LEU A 246 6.82 7.56 1.30
CA LEU A 246 7.51 6.88 0.19
C LEU A 246 6.58 6.63 -0.99
N MET A 247 5.37 6.13 -0.76
CA MET A 247 4.34 5.99 -1.80
C MET A 247 4.00 7.31 -2.48
N GLY A 248 4.07 8.42 -1.74
CA GLY A 248 3.88 9.77 -2.29
C GLY A 248 5.02 10.23 -3.20
N GLU A 249 6.24 9.72 -3.01
CA GLU A 249 7.37 9.95 -3.92
C GLU A 249 7.28 9.05 -5.16
N ILE A 250 6.86 7.79 -4.99
CA ILE A 250 6.78 6.78 -6.05
C ILE A 250 5.62 7.06 -7.02
N PHE A 251 4.38 7.19 -6.51
CA PHE A 251 3.18 7.24 -7.36
C PHE A 251 2.80 8.63 -7.86
N THR A 252 3.40 9.68 -7.30
CA THR A 252 2.99 11.05 -7.60
C THR A 252 4.14 11.83 -8.23
N PRO A 253 4.03 12.21 -9.51
CA PRO A 253 5.01 13.06 -10.15
C PRO A 253 5.22 14.38 -9.38
N PRO A 254 6.44 14.95 -9.38
CA PRO A 254 6.69 16.24 -8.74
C PRO A 254 5.97 17.38 -9.49
N ARG A 255 5.84 18.55 -8.85
CA ARG A 255 5.17 19.72 -9.46
C ARG A 255 5.85 20.26 -10.72
N THR A 256 7.08 19.85 -11.01
CA THR A 256 7.75 20.13 -12.29
C THR A 256 6.98 19.50 -13.45
N PHE A 257 6.59 18.23 -13.33
CA PHE A 257 5.75 17.54 -14.33
C PHE A 257 4.48 18.33 -14.67
N ALA A 258 3.73 18.72 -13.64
CA ALA A 258 2.48 19.45 -13.83
C ALA A 258 2.69 20.82 -14.52
N ARG A 259 3.84 21.47 -14.29
CA ARG A 259 4.19 22.73 -14.96
C ARG A 259 4.61 22.51 -16.41
N GLU A 260 5.45 21.50 -16.65
CA GLU A 260 5.99 21.16 -17.96
C GLU A 260 4.89 20.77 -18.96
N PHE A 261 3.94 19.95 -18.52
CA PHE A 261 2.84 19.48 -19.38
C PHE A 261 1.55 20.32 -19.27
N GLY A 262 1.58 21.40 -18.47
CA GLY A 262 0.44 22.28 -18.25
C GLY A 262 -0.77 21.58 -17.62
N VAL A 263 -0.54 20.62 -16.72
CA VAL A 263 -1.61 19.88 -16.03
C VAL A 263 -2.33 20.83 -15.05
N PRO A 264 -3.63 21.09 -15.22
CA PRO A 264 -4.36 21.98 -14.31
C PRO A 264 -4.29 21.48 -12.87
N ARG A 265 -4.12 22.39 -11.90
CA ARG A 265 -4.00 22.03 -10.47
C ARG A 265 -5.20 21.22 -9.98
N ARG A 266 -6.40 21.49 -10.49
CA ARG A 266 -7.62 20.74 -10.17
C ARG A 266 -7.52 19.30 -10.68
N THR A 267 -7.15 19.11 -11.94
CA THR A 267 -6.93 17.79 -12.56
C THR A 267 -5.86 17.01 -11.81
N PHE A 268 -4.71 17.63 -11.54
CA PHE A 268 -3.61 16.99 -10.83
C PHE A 268 -4.02 16.51 -9.43
N LYS A 269 -4.71 17.36 -8.65
CA LYS A 269 -5.25 16.97 -7.34
C LYS A 269 -6.33 15.89 -7.45
N SER A 270 -7.17 15.95 -8.48
CA SER A 270 -8.22 14.96 -8.74
C SER A 270 -7.59 13.60 -9.03
N ALA A 271 -6.65 13.56 -9.98
CA ALA A 271 -5.94 12.37 -10.41
C ALA A 271 -5.29 11.65 -9.23
N TYR A 272 -4.48 12.34 -8.42
CA TYR A 272 -3.58 11.67 -7.47
C TYR A 272 -4.01 11.71 -5.98
N TRP A 273 -5.04 12.48 -5.59
CA TRP A 273 -5.45 12.59 -4.17
C TRP A 273 -6.96 12.60 -3.90
N ARG A 274 -7.80 13.06 -4.83
CA ARG A 274 -9.22 13.32 -4.55
C ARG A 274 -10.18 12.34 -5.22
N SER A 275 -9.72 11.59 -6.22
CA SER A 275 -10.54 10.58 -6.88
C SER A 275 -10.67 9.33 -6.00
N ALA A 276 -11.83 8.67 -6.11
CA ALA A 276 -12.02 7.35 -5.50
C ALA A 276 -11.00 6.34 -6.05
N TYR A 277 -10.73 6.44 -7.35
CA TYR A 277 -9.72 5.65 -8.04
C TYR A 277 -8.32 5.77 -7.41
N SER A 278 -7.81 6.99 -7.21
CA SER A 278 -6.48 7.17 -6.58
C SER A 278 -6.44 6.76 -5.12
N SER A 279 -7.53 6.99 -4.39
CA SER A 279 -7.65 6.55 -3.00
C SER A 279 -7.59 5.03 -2.90
N GLN A 280 -8.26 4.33 -3.81
CA GLN A 280 -8.24 2.87 -3.86
C GLN A 280 -6.89 2.35 -4.34
N MET A 281 -6.30 2.91 -5.40
CA MET A 281 -4.98 2.47 -5.87
C MET A 281 -3.90 2.68 -4.80
N MET A 282 -3.98 3.76 -4.02
CA MET A 282 -3.12 3.99 -2.85
C MET A 282 -3.37 2.95 -1.75
N ALA A 283 -4.63 2.58 -1.47
CA ALA A 283 -4.92 1.52 -0.51
C ALA A 283 -4.43 0.14 -1.00
N GLU A 284 -4.56 -0.18 -2.28
CA GLU A 284 -4.13 -1.47 -2.83
C GLU A 284 -2.60 -1.59 -2.90
N SER A 285 -1.89 -0.52 -3.25
CA SER A 285 -0.42 -0.53 -3.26
C SER A 285 0.20 -0.62 -1.86
N ALA A 286 -0.57 -0.31 -0.80
CA ALA A 286 -0.16 -0.52 0.58
C ALA A 286 -0.54 -1.91 1.14
N ALA A 287 -1.19 -2.79 0.36
CA ALA A 287 -1.79 -4.03 0.87
C ALA A 287 -0.78 -4.99 1.53
N ASP A 288 0.37 -5.23 0.87
CA ASP A 288 1.40 -6.12 1.40
C ASP A 288 2.10 -5.53 2.62
N ALA A 289 2.39 -4.23 2.60
CA ALA A 289 2.97 -3.51 3.76
C ALA A 289 2.03 -3.51 4.97
N ARG A 290 0.73 -3.36 4.70
CA ARG A 290 -0.32 -3.47 5.71
C ARG A 290 -0.38 -4.87 6.32
N ARG A 291 -0.26 -5.92 5.49
CA ARG A 291 -0.18 -7.30 5.96
C ARG A 291 1.03 -7.52 6.87
N VAL A 292 2.20 -7.02 6.49
CA VAL A 292 3.41 -7.10 7.33
C VAL A 292 3.18 -6.40 8.67
N ALA A 293 2.70 -5.15 8.66
CA ALA A 293 2.41 -4.41 9.88
C ALA A 293 1.38 -5.09 10.79
N ASP A 294 0.40 -5.80 10.21
CA ASP A 294 -0.60 -6.59 10.93
C ASP A 294 0.04 -7.83 11.59
N ARG A 295 0.82 -8.61 10.83
CA ARG A 295 1.57 -9.79 11.28
C ARG A 295 2.52 -9.47 12.44
N LEU A 296 3.21 -8.32 12.35
CA LEU A 296 4.13 -7.85 13.39
C LEU A 296 3.43 -7.31 14.65
N GLY A 297 2.10 -7.21 14.64
CA GLY A 297 1.31 -6.61 15.71
C GLY A 297 1.52 -5.09 15.86
N LEU A 298 1.93 -4.42 14.78
CA LEU A 298 2.10 -2.96 14.72
C LEU A 298 0.81 -2.25 14.25
N ARG A 299 -0.11 -2.98 13.59
CA ARG A 299 -1.45 -2.50 13.19
C ARG A 299 -2.54 -2.87 14.21
N THR A 300 -2.38 -2.32 15.42
CA THR A 300 -3.37 -2.39 16.50
C THR A 300 -4.67 -1.62 16.19
N VAL A 301 -5.68 -1.75 17.05
CA VAL A 301 -6.96 -1.02 16.93
C VAL A 301 -6.77 0.50 16.82
N TRP A 302 -5.86 1.08 17.61
CA TRP A 302 -5.63 2.53 17.60
C TRP A 302 -4.74 2.94 16.43
N SER A 303 -3.66 2.21 16.15
CA SER A 303 -2.75 2.59 15.06
C SER A 303 -3.44 2.46 13.69
N ARG A 304 -4.42 1.56 13.52
CA ARG A 304 -5.29 1.47 12.33
C ARG A 304 -5.96 2.79 11.97
N TRP A 305 -6.27 3.65 12.95
CA TRP A 305 -6.80 4.99 12.67
C TRP A 305 -5.81 5.84 11.87
N ILE A 306 -4.51 5.74 12.14
CA ILE A 306 -3.45 6.43 11.37
C ILE A 306 -3.47 5.94 9.91
N TRP A 307 -3.56 4.62 9.69
CA TRP A 307 -3.66 4.05 8.34
C TRP A 307 -4.86 4.60 7.57
N ARG A 308 -6.02 4.76 8.23
CA ARG A 308 -7.24 5.32 7.63
C ARG A 308 -7.08 6.79 7.27
N VAL A 309 -6.56 7.59 8.19
CA VAL A 309 -6.32 9.03 7.97
C VAL A 309 -5.34 9.26 6.82
N LEU A 310 -4.33 8.39 6.69
CA LEU A 310 -3.37 8.46 5.60
C LEU A 310 -3.89 7.90 4.26
N GLY A 311 -5.09 7.31 4.25
CA GLY A 311 -5.70 6.73 3.04
C GLY A 311 -5.03 5.45 2.55
N ILE A 312 -4.36 4.72 3.46
CA ILE A 312 -3.63 3.47 3.19
C ILE A 312 -4.18 2.31 4.02
N ASP A 313 -5.38 2.43 4.55
CA ASP A 313 -6.14 1.32 5.14
C ASP A 313 -6.96 0.59 4.07
N GLY A 314 -7.32 -0.67 4.32
CA GLY A 314 -8.07 -1.48 3.35
C GLY A 314 -7.96 -2.99 3.60
N ARG A 315 -8.25 -3.77 2.56
CA ARG A 315 -8.20 -5.24 2.55
C ARG A 315 -6.84 -5.77 3.01
N LEU A 316 -6.83 -6.85 3.79
CA LEU A 316 -5.61 -7.59 4.12
C LEU A 316 -5.44 -8.74 3.10
N PRO A 317 -4.31 -8.80 2.36
CA PRO A 317 -4.04 -9.90 1.46
C PRO A 317 -3.67 -11.18 2.21
N ARG A 318 -4.10 -12.34 1.67
CA ARG A 318 -3.84 -13.68 2.22
C ARG A 318 -2.39 -14.12 2.04
N TYR A 319 -1.74 -13.66 0.98
CA TYR A 319 -0.34 -13.89 0.67
C TYR A 319 0.21 -12.68 -0.11
N ARG A 320 1.55 -12.54 -0.16
CA ARG A 320 2.22 -11.43 -0.85
C ARG A 320 1.83 -11.39 -2.33
N GLY A 321 1.46 -10.21 -2.84
CA GLY A 321 1.10 -10.02 -4.24
C GLY A 321 -0.26 -10.58 -4.64
N GLU A 322 -1.14 -10.91 -3.67
CA GLU A 322 -2.50 -11.38 -3.97
C GLU A 322 -3.29 -10.34 -4.80
N PRO A 323 -3.68 -10.67 -6.04
CA PRO A 323 -4.41 -9.73 -6.89
C PRO A 323 -5.77 -9.39 -6.32
N ASN A 324 -6.12 -8.10 -6.29
CA ASN A 324 -7.46 -7.66 -5.99
C ASN A 324 -8.31 -7.64 -7.26
N ARG A 325 -8.94 -8.76 -7.58
CA ARG A 325 -9.79 -8.92 -8.76
C ARG A 325 -10.97 -7.96 -8.79
N LEU A 326 -11.44 -7.46 -7.64
CA LEU A 326 -12.48 -6.43 -7.60
C LEU A 326 -11.92 -5.10 -8.13
N PHE A 327 -10.73 -4.68 -7.71
CA PHE A 327 -10.11 -3.48 -8.26
C PHE A 327 -9.83 -3.59 -9.76
N GLU A 328 -9.41 -4.76 -10.24
CA GLU A 328 -9.12 -4.99 -11.66
C GLU A 328 -10.38 -5.02 -12.55
N THR A 329 -11.55 -5.32 -11.98
CA THR A 329 -12.82 -5.42 -12.72
C THR A 329 -13.77 -4.24 -12.51
N LEU A 330 -13.60 -3.47 -11.44
CA LEU A 330 -14.47 -2.35 -11.12
C LEU A 330 -14.15 -1.15 -12.01
N THR A 331 -15.15 -0.72 -12.78
CA THR A 331 -15.09 0.54 -13.52
C THR A 331 -15.24 1.71 -12.55
N VAL A 332 -14.55 2.84 -12.81
CA VAL A 332 -14.66 4.11 -12.06
C VAL A 332 -16.12 4.46 -11.63
N PRO A 333 -17.17 4.23 -12.44
CA PRO A 333 -18.56 4.43 -12.03
C PRO A 333 -19.01 3.66 -10.78
N GLN A 334 -18.58 2.41 -10.58
CA GLN A 334 -19.01 1.58 -9.44
C GLN A 334 -18.42 2.10 -8.10
N LEU A 335 -17.26 2.75 -8.13
CA LEU A 335 -16.67 3.39 -6.95
C LEU A 335 -17.38 4.69 -6.56
N VAL A 336 -17.94 5.40 -7.54
CA VAL A 336 -18.79 6.57 -7.30
C VAL A 336 -20.10 6.11 -6.64
N GLU A 337 -20.68 5.00 -7.12
CA GLU A 337 -21.92 4.41 -6.61
C GLU A 337 -21.83 3.99 -5.13
N ILE A 338 -20.72 3.38 -4.71
CA ILE A 338 -20.48 3.03 -3.30
C ILE A 338 -20.44 4.31 -2.44
N ARG A 339 -19.72 5.35 -2.89
CA ARG A 339 -19.60 6.61 -2.16
C ARG A 339 -20.92 7.39 -2.09
N THR A 340 -21.70 7.43 -3.18
CA THR A 340 -23.04 8.03 -3.17
C THR A 340 -23.97 7.27 -2.23
N THR A 341 -23.90 5.93 -2.21
CA THR A 341 -24.70 5.11 -1.30
C THR A 341 -24.41 5.45 0.17
N VAL A 342 -23.13 5.62 0.54
CA VAL A 342 -22.73 6.03 1.90
C VAL A 342 -23.26 7.42 2.26
N TRP A 343 -23.10 8.40 1.36
CA TRP A 343 -23.61 9.75 1.60
C TRP A 343 -25.13 9.80 1.69
N VAL A 344 -25.83 9.06 0.84
CA VAL A 344 -27.30 8.94 0.87
C VAL A 344 -27.76 8.34 2.20
N ARG A 345 -27.09 7.30 2.71
CA ARG A 345 -27.41 6.68 4.01
C ARG A 345 -27.13 7.61 5.19
N LEU A 346 -26.00 8.33 5.20
CA LEU A 346 -25.70 9.34 6.24
C LEU A 346 -26.72 10.48 6.22
N MET A 347 -27.12 10.95 5.03
CA MET A 347 -28.18 11.94 4.91
C MET A 347 -29.53 11.42 5.38
N ALA A 348 -29.87 10.15 5.09
CA ALA A 348 -31.09 9.53 5.60
C ALA A 348 -31.12 9.50 7.15
N VAL A 349 -29.98 9.22 7.81
CA VAL A 349 -29.86 9.30 9.28
C VAL A 349 -30.12 10.72 9.78
N VAL A 350 -29.51 11.73 9.15
CA VAL A 350 -29.68 13.15 9.54
C VAL A 350 -31.14 13.60 9.35
N ILE A 351 -31.76 13.26 8.21
CA ILE A 351 -33.16 13.57 7.92
C ILE A 351 -34.06 12.92 8.97
N MET A 352 -33.89 11.62 9.25
CA MET A 352 -34.72 10.91 10.21
C MET A 352 -34.53 11.39 11.65
N ALA A 353 -33.32 11.79 12.02
CA ALA A 353 -33.07 12.46 13.31
C ALA A 353 -33.81 13.81 13.39
N GLY A 354 -33.81 14.58 12.30
CA GLY A 354 -34.60 15.80 12.17
C GLY A 354 -36.11 15.55 12.30
N VAL A 355 -36.65 14.53 11.62
CA VAL A 355 -38.06 14.11 11.74
C VAL A 355 -38.40 13.70 13.18
N ALA A 356 -37.54 12.92 13.83
CA ALA A 356 -37.75 12.52 15.22
C ALA A 356 -37.85 13.74 16.16
N LEU A 357 -36.99 14.75 15.99
CA LEU A 357 -37.02 15.99 16.75
C LEU A 357 -38.25 16.87 16.47
N ALA A 358 -38.72 16.89 15.23
CA ALA A 358 -39.81 17.77 14.81
C ALA A 358 -41.20 17.20 15.12
N VAL A 359 -41.38 15.88 14.99
CA VAL A 359 -42.70 15.23 15.01
C VAL A 359 -43.01 14.56 16.35
N THR A 360 -42.00 14.38 17.22
CA THR A 360 -42.20 13.72 18.52
C THR A 360 -41.68 14.57 19.68
N PRO A 361 -42.44 14.68 20.79
CA PRO A 361 -42.00 15.41 21.99
C PRO A 361 -40.82 14.71 22.70
N VAL A 362 -40.50 13.47 22.33
CA VAL A 362 -39.42 12.65 22.88
C VAL A 362 -38.28 12.43 21.88
N GLY A 363 -38.17 13.25 20.83
CA GLY A 363 -37.21 13.03 19.72
C GLY A 363 -35.75 12.83 20.14
N LEU A 364 -35.27 13.59 21.14
CA LEU A 364 -33.93 13.40 21.70
C LEU A 364 -33.74 12.01 22.34
N ARG A 365 -34.77 11.49 23.03
CA ARG A 365 -34.72 10.15 23.63
C ARG A 365 -34.72 9.06 22.55
N ILE A 366 -35.46 9.27 21.46
CA ILE A 366 -35.47 8.36 20.30
C ILE A 366 -34.08 8.31 19.66
N ILE A 367 -33.44 9.45 19.43
CA ILE A 367 -32.08 9.50 18.85
C ILE A 367 -31.06 8.83 19.76
N ALA A 368 -31.08 9.12 21.06
CA ALA A 368 -30.15 8.54 22.02
C ALA A 368 -30.31 7.01 22.12
N ALA A 369 -31.56 6.53 22.16
CA ALA A 369 -31.87 5.11 22.18
C ALA A 369 -31.44 4.43 20.87
N ALA A 370 -31.62 5.10 19.73
CA ALA A 370 -31.21 4.57 18.44
C ALA A 370 -29.69 4.45 18.30
N ALA A 371 -28.96 5.48 18.74
CA ALA A 371 -27.50 5.46 18.79
C ALA A 371 -26.99 4.35 19.72
N ALA A 372 -27.61 4.17 20.89
CA ALA A 372 -27.27 3.09 21.81
C ALA A 372 -27.49 1.70 21.18
N GLY A 373 -28.62 1.49 20.50
CA GLY A 373 -28.89 0.24 19.77
C GLY A 373 -27.86 -0.04 18.68
N ALA A 374 -27.46 0.99 17.92
CA ALA A 374 -26.43 0.86 16.90
C ALA A 374 -25.03 0.59 17.49
N VAL A 375 -24.72 1.15 18.67
CA VAL A 375 -23.49 0.85 19.43
C VAL A 375 -23.49 -0.59 19.94
N VAL A 376 -24.60 -1.08 20.50
CA VAL A 376 -24.72 -2.49 20.94
C VAL A 376 -24.49 -3.44 19.77
N TRP A 377 -25.08 -3.14 18.62
CA TRP A 377 -24.88 -3.89 17.38
C TRP A 377 -23.42 -3.88 16.93
N ALA A 378 -22.77 -2.71 16.91
CA ALA A 378 -21.36 -2.56 16.57
C ALA A 378 -20.44 -3.34 17.54
N VAL A 379 -20.68 -3.24 18.84
CA VAL A 379 -19.90 -3.92 19.89
C VAL A 379 -20.03 -5.44 19.76
N TYR A 380 -21.22 -5.96 19.47
CA TYR A 380 -21.42 -7.39 19.20
C TYR A 380 -20.51 -7.89 18.06
N HIS A 381 -20.49 -7.18 16.92
CA HIS A 381 -19.65 -7.55 15.78
C HIS A 381 -18.15 -7.44 16.08
N VAL A 382 -17.71 -6.39 16.80
CA VAL A 382 -16.30 -6.23 17.21
C VAL A 382 -15.86 -7.33 18.18
N LEU A 383 -16.69 -7.70 19.15
CA LEU A 383 -16.39 -8.78 20.10
C LEU A 383 -16.34 -10.15 19.41
N ARG A 384 -17.19 -10.35 18.42
CA ARG A 384 -17.24 -11.58 17.61
C ARG A 384 -16.00 -11.72 16.72
N GLU A 385 -15.58 -10.66 16.07
CA GLU A 385 -14.35 -10.61 15.27
C GLU A 385 -13.13 -11.00 16.13
N ARG A 386 -13.03 -10.45 17.35
CA ARG A 386 -11.96 -10.79 18.30
C ARG A 386 -11.94 -12.26 18.72
N ARG A 387 -13.05 -12.98 18.59
CA ARG A 387 -13.15 -14.43 18.88
C ARG A 387 -12.91 -15.31 17.65
N GLY A 388 -12.46 -14.75 16.52
CA GLY A 388 -12.08 -15.51 15.33
C GLY A 388 -13.24 -15.86 14.38
N GLY A 389 -14.41 -15.24 14.53
CA GLY A 389 -15.48 -15.38 13.56
C GLY A 389 -15.21 -14.53 12.31
N VAL A 390 -14.82 -15.16 11.20
CA VAL A 390 -14.76 -14.51 9.88
C VAL A 390 -16.19 -14.16 9.45
N VAL A 391 -16.50 -12.86 9.28
CA VAL A 391 -17.84 -12.40 8.90
C VAL A 391 -17.82 -11.86 7.48
N GLY A 392 -18.11 -12.75 6.54
CA GLY A 392 -18.45 -12.46 5.15
C GLY A 392 -19.30 -13.62 4.61
N ASN A 393 -20.52 -13.32 4.13
CA ASN A 393 -21.49 -14.27 3.55
C ASN A 393 -21.64 -15.63 4.26
N GLN A 394 -21.90 -15.64 5.58
CA GLN A 394 -22.34 -16.86 6.27
C GLN A 394 -23.88 -17.01 6.25
N PRO A 395 -24.41 -18.26 6.32
CA PRO A 395 -25.84 -18.53 6.47
C PRO A 395 -26.40 -17.94 7.77
N PHE A 396 -27.73 -17.86 7.85
CA PHE A 396 -28.49 -17.31 8.97
C PHE A 396 -27.98 -17.77 10.35
N GLU A 397 -27.79 -16.83 11.26
CA GLU A 397 -27.28 -17.08 12.61
C GLU A 397 -28.24 -16.62 13.70
N TRP A 398 -28.61 -17.55 14.58
CA TRP A 398 -29.50 -17.30 15.71
C TRP A 398 -29.03 -16.15 16.63
N PRO A 399 -27.75 -16.07 17.06
CA PRO A 399 -27.30 -15.01 17.97
C PRO A 399 -27.44 -13.61 17.34
N ARG A 400 -27.16 -13.49 16.04
CA ARG A 400 -27.33 -12.24 15.29
C ARG A 400 -28.80 -11.83 15.24
N LEU A 401 -29.72 -12.77 14.99
CA LEU A 401 -31.16 -12.48 15.03
C LEU A 401 -31.58 -12.07 16.44
N PHE A 402 -31.12 -12.74 17.50
CA PHE A 402 -31.48 -12.39 18.87
C PHE A 402 -31.04 -10.99 19.27
N VAL A 403 -29.81 -10.58 18.93
CA VAL A 403 -29.34 -9.21 19.18
C VAL A 403 -30.18 -8.21 18.39
N TRP A 404 -30.52 -8.53 17.14
CA TRP A 404 -31.35 -7.66 16.30
C TRP A 404 -32.76 -7.49 16.88
N VAL A 405 -33.43 -8.60 17.22
CA VAL A 405 -34.76 -8.60 17.84
C VAL A 405 -34.73 -7.87 19.18
N ALA A 406 -33.71 -8.07 20.01
CA ALA A 406 -33.58 -7.36 21.28
C ALA A 406 -33.47 -5.83 21.07
N VAL A 407 -32.63 -5.38 20.13
CA VAL A 407 -32.52 -3.96 19.77
C VAL A 407 -33.86 -3.42 19.27
N CYS A 408 -34.57 -4.15 18.40
CA CYS A 408 -35.87 -3.73 17.87
C CYS A 408 -36.96 -3.68 18.94
N VAL A 409 -37.06 -4.70 19.81
CA VAL A 409 -38.07 -4.76 20.89
C VAL A 409 -37.88 -3.62 21.89
N VAL A 410 -36.63 -3.25 22.20
CA VAL A 410 -36.33 -2.09 23.08
C VAL A 410 -36.70 -0.76 22.42
N MET A 411 -36.67 -0.66 21.08
CA MET A 411 -37.04 0.57 20.36
C MET A 411 -38.56 0.81 20.25
N ILE A 412 -39.36 -0.24 20.16
CA ILE A 412 -40.82 -0.14 20.00
C ILE A 412 -41.48 0.78 21.05
N PRO A 413 -41.22 0.64 22.37
CA PRO A 413 -41.85 1.49 23.38
C PRO A 413 -41.28 2.91 23.45
N ILE A 414 -40.10 3.18 22.88
CA ILE A 414 -39.41 4.49 22.99
C ILE A 414 -39.77 5.42 21.84
N GLY A 415 -39.89 4.88 20.62
CA GLY A 415 -40.08 5.71 19.43
C GLY A 415 -40.96 5.11 18.33
N GLY A 416 -41.59 3.97 18.60
CA GLY A 416 -42.42 3.27 17.61
C GLY A 416 -41.69 3.00 16.30
N LEU A 417 -42.40 3.14 15.17
CA LEU A 417 -41.83 2.94 13.82
C LEU A 417 -40.71 3.93 13.48
N ILE A 418 -40.77 5.17 14.00
CA ILE A 418 -39.75 6.21 13.74
C ILE A 418 -38.43 5.82 14.40
N GLY A 419 -38.47 5.34 15.65
CA GLY A 419 -37.28 4.85 16.35
C GLY A 419 -36.67 3.61 15.71
N LEU A 420 -37.50 2.67 15.25
CA LEU A 420 -37.05 1.47 14.54
C LEU A 420 -36.34 1.83 13.23
N ALA A 421 -36.93 2.72 12.41
CA ALA A 421 -36.34 3.18 11.17
C ALA A 421 -35.00 3.91 11.41
N LEU A 422 -34.91 4.74 12.45
CA LEU A 422 -33.69 5.46 12.80
C LEU A 422 -32.55 4.50 13.20
N VAL A 423 -32.84 3.47 14.00
CA VAL A 423 -31.86 2.43 14.36
C VAL A 423 -31.35 1.70 13.13
N VAL A 424 -32.25 1.27 12.26
CA VAL A 424 -31.88 0.51 11.05
C VAL A 424 -30.98 1.37 10.15
N LEU A 425 -31.32 2.64 9.94
CA LEU A 425 -30.50 3.56 9.14
C LEU A 425 -29.14 3.84 9.78
N MET A 426 -29.07 4.00 11.10
CA MET A 426 -27.80 4.16 11.82
C MET A 426 -26.92 2.92 11.71
N ILE A 427 -27.49 1.72 11.86
CA ILE A 427 -26.78 0.45 11.68
C ILE A 427 -26.26 0.32 10.24
N LEU A 428 -27.08 0.61 9.23
CA LEU A 428 -26.68 0.57 7.82
C LEU A 428 -25.61 1.61 7.47
N ALA A 429 -25.60 2.77 8.15
CA ALA A 429 -24.55 3.76 7.99
C ALA A 429 -23.24 3.34 8.69
N LEU A 430 -23.33 2.67 9.84
CA LEU A 430 -22.19 2.14 10.60
C LEU A 430 -21.55 0.90 9.94
N ALA A 431 -22.35 0.10 9.21
CA ALA A 431 -21.90 -1.08 8.50
C ALA A 431 -20.75 -0.78 7.52
N GLU A 432 -20.74 0.39 6.88
CA GLU A 432 -19.65 0.71 5.94
C GLU A 432 -18.30 1.02 6.63
N PHE A 433 -18.34 1.44 7.89
CA PHE A 433 -17.12 1.73 8.69
C PHE A 433 -16.61 0.50 9.45
N MET A 434 -17.36 -0.60 9.39
CA MET A 434 -17.03 -1.90 9.95
C MET A 434 -17.13 -2.93 8.82
N PRO A 435 -16.03 -3.25 8.11
CA PRO A 435 -16.05 -4.10 6.91
C PRO A 435 -16.54 -5.55 7.13
N THR A 436 -17.03 -5.87 8.32
CA THR A 436 -17.50 -7.18 8.82
C THR A 436 -18.97 -7.17 9.25
N LEU A 437 -19.75 -6.14 8.86
CA LEU A 437 -21.18 -5.99 9.16
C LEU A 437 -22.13 -6.42 8.04
#